data_AF-A3Z2F9-F1
#
_entry.id   AF-A3Z2F9-F1
#
_cell.length_a   1.000
_cell.length_b   1.000
_cell.length_c   1.000
_cell.angle_alpha   90.00
_cell.angle_beta   90.00
_cell.angle_gamma   90.00
#
_symmetry.space_group_name_H-M   'P 1'
#
loop_
_entity.id
_entity.type
_entity.pdbx_description
1 polymer ?
#
loop_
_entity_poly.entity_id
_entity_poly.type
_entity_poly.pdbx_seq_one_letter_code
_entity_poly.pdbx_strand_id
1 'polypeptide(L)' 'MVRFLVSDFGISWVESRNGRELVKLEGAEAIHELQRMADLVQMSQGAIAAPMAQTA' A
#
# COMPACT_ATOMS: atom_id res chain seq x y z
N MET A 1 -6.11 4.67 -10.74
CA MET A 1 -6.28 5.44 -9.49
C MET A 1 -6.62 4.46 -8.40
N VAL A 2 -5.96 4.58 -7.26
CA VAL A 2 -6.25 3.82 -6.04
C VAL A 2 -6.95 4.75 -5.06
N ARG A 3 -7.99 4.28 -4.38
CA ARG A 3 -8.65 4.97 -3.28
C ARG A 3 -8.72 4.05 -2.07
N PHE A 4 -8.13 4.48 -0.97
CA PHE A 4 -8.33 3.86 0.33
C PHE A 4 -9.28 4.73 1.16
N LEU A 5 -10.35 4.14 1.68
CA LEU A 5 -11.42 4.85 2.40
C LEU A 5 -11.63 4.21 3.76
N VAL A 6 -11.68 5.03 4.80
CA VAL A 6 -11.97 4.63 6.18
C VAL A 6 -13.17 5.44 6.65
N SER A 7 -14.14 4.77 7.25
CA SER A 7 -15.35 5.37 7.79
C SER A 7 -15.82 4.57 9.01
N ASP A 8 -16.79 5.10 9.75
CA ASP A 8 -17.44 4.39 10.86
C ASP A 8 -18.15 3.10 10.41
N PHE A 9 -18.47 2.99 9.12
CA PHE A 9 -19.10 1.82 8.52
C PHE A 9 -18.11 0.78 8.00
N GLY A 10 -16.80 1.09 8.01
CA GLY A 10 -15.75 0.16 7.62
C GLY A 10 -14.68 0.75 6.71
N ILE A 11 -13.87 -0.15 6.15
CA ILE A 11 -12.68 0.15 5.36
C ILE A 11 -12.84 -0.44 3.96
N SER A 12 -12.40 0.31 2.95
CA SER A 12 -12.39 -0.17 1.56
C SER A 12 -11.15 0.28 0.79
N TRP A 13 -10.73 -0.57 -0.15
CA TRP A 13 -9.74 -0.28 -1.17
C TRP A 13 -10.41 -0.41 -2.53
N VAL A 14 -10.34 0.64 -3.35
CA VAL A 14 -10.93 0.67 -4.69
C VAL A 14 -9.86 1.01 -5.72
N GLU A 15 -9.75 0.17 -6.73
CA GLU A 15 -8.95 0.43 -7.92
C GLU A 15 -9.85 0.80 -9.08
N SER A 16 -9.47 1.89 -9.77
CA SER A 16 -10.23 2.36 -10.93
C SER A 16 -9.33 2.74 -12.09
N ARG A 17 -9.85 2.50 -13.30
CA ARG A 17 -9.23 2.88 -14.57
C ARG A 17 -10.29 3.47 -15.48
N ASN A 18 -10.01 4.64 -16.04
CA ASN A 18 -10.93 5.35 -16.94
C ASN A 18 -12.34 5.52 -16.36
N GLY A 19 -12.42 5.83 -15.06
CA GLY A 19 -13.69 6.00 -14.33
C GLY A 19 -14.44 4.71 -13.99
N ARG A 20 -13.91 3.53 -14.35
CA ARG A 20 -14.51 2.23 -14.02
C ARG A 20 -13.80 1.59 -12.83
N GLU A 21 -14.57 1.08 -11.88
CA GLU A 21 -14.06 0.23 -10.80
C GLU A 21 -13.61 -1.11 -11.39
N LEU A 22 -12.39 -1.52 -11.03
CA LEU A 22 -11.80 -2.79 -11.45
C LEU A 22 -11.76 -3.79 -10.28
N VAL A 23 -11.44 -3.29 -9.10
CA VAL A 23 -11.30 -4.08 -7.87
C VAL A 23 -11.89 -3.28 -6.72
N LYS A 24 -12.62 -3.98 -5.86
CA LYS A 24 -13.05 -3.49 -4.55
C LYS A 24 -12.75 -4.55 -3.51
N LEU A 25 -11.95 -4.17 -2.52
CA LEU A 25 -11.70 -4.96 -1.33
C LEU A 25 -12.32 -4.25 -0.14
N GLU A 26 -12.86 -5.02 0.81
CA GLU A 26 -13.49 -4.49 2.02
C GLU A 26 -12.88 -5.14 3.28
N GLY A 27 -12.93 -4.41 4.39
CA GLY A 27 -12.51 -4.92 5.70
C GLY A 27 -11.07 -5.45 5.69
N ALA A 28 -10.90 -6.71 6.07
CA ALA A 28 -9.59 -7.34 6.21
C ALA A 28 -8.78 -7.37 4.90
N GLU A 29 -9.42 -7.58 3.76
CA GLU A 29 -8.73 -7.62 2.47
C GLU A 29 -8.16 -6.25 2.08
N ALA A 30 -8.91 -5.17 2.37
CA ALA A 30 -8.44 -3.80 2.16
C ALA A 30 -7.24 -3.47 3.07
N ILE A 31 -7.27 -3.95 4.33
CA ILE A 31 -6.14 -3.78 5.26
C ILE A 31 -4.91 -4.54 4.78
N HIS A 32 -5.07 -5.78 4.32
CA HIS A 32 -3.95 -6.58 3.79
C HIS A 32 -3.33 -5.94 2.55
N GLU A 33 -4.13 -5.36 1.67
CA GLU A 33 -3.64 -4.63 0.50
C GLU A 33 -2.79 -3.41 0.91
N LEU A 34 -3.28 -2.65 1.91
CA LEU A 34 -2.54 -1.52 2.45
C LEU A 34 -1.20 -1.95 3.07
N GLN A 35 -1.18 -3.05 3.83
CA GLN A 35 0.06 -3.56 4.43
C GLN A 35 1.07 -3.95 3.36
N ARG A 36 0.65 -4.66 2.31
CA ARG A 36 1.52 -5.03 1.19
C ARG A 36 2.17 -3.78 0.57
N MET A 37 1.40 -2.72 0.37
CA MET A 37 1.92 -1.47 -0.17
C MET A 37 2.89 -0.77 0.77
N ALA A 38 2.62 -0.79 2.08
CA ALA A 38 3.53 -0.28 3.09
C ALA A 38 4.88 -1.04 3.08
N ASP A 39 4.84 -2.36 2.96
CA ASP A 39 6.04 -3.20 2.88
C ASP A 39 6.86 -2.87 1.63
N LEU A 40 6.21 -2.69 0.46
CA LEU A 40 6.88 -2.31 -0.78
C LEU A 40 7.59 -0.95 -0.67
N VAL A 41 6.94 0.05 -0.05
CA VAL A 41 7.55 1.36 0.18
C VAL A 41 8.72 1.25 1.16
N GLN A 42 8.58 0.49 2.24
CA GLN A 42 9.65 0.29 3.22
C GLN A 42 10.86 -0.43 2.61
N MET A 43 10.63 -1.46 1.78
CA MET A 43 11.71 -2.12 1.02
C MET A 43 12.42 -1.14 0.09
N SER A 44 11.67 -0.30 -0.62
CA SER A 44 12.25 0.76 -1.46
C SER A 44 13.07 1.78 -0.66
N GLN A 45 12.70 2.03 0.60
CA GLN A 45 13.41 2.95 1.50
C GLN A 45 14.58 2.29 2.24
N GLY A 46 14.57 0.97 2.44
CA GLY A 46 15.69 0.22 3.02
C GLY A 46 16.88 0.09 2.07
N ALA A 47 16.65 0.15 0.75
CA ALA A 47 17.72 0.09 -0.26
C ALA A 47 18.59 1.37 -0.33
N ILE A 48 18.09 2.52 0.14
CA ILE A 48 18.86 3.78 0.19
C ILE A 48 19.68 3.94 1.48
N ALA A 49 19.57 2.99 2.42
CA ALA A 49 20.29 2.99 3.70
C ALA A 49 21.22 1.78 3.83
N ALA A 50 21.86 1.35 2.74
CA ALA A 50 23.04 0.49 2.86
C ALA A 50 24.16 1.30 3.54
N PRO A 51 24.64 0.92 4.73
CA PRO A 51 25.70 1.66 5.39
C PRO A 51 26.99 1.54 4.56
N MET A 52 27.47 2.68 4.07
CA MET A 52 28.88 2.88 3.75
C MET A 52 29.68 2.76 5.05
N ALA A 53 29.90 1.54 5.52
CA ALA A 53 30.75 1.23 6.65
C ALA A 53 31.41 -0.13 6.39
N GLN A 54 32.43 -0.12 5.55
CA GLN A 54 33.52 -1.12 5.50
C GLN A 54 34.62 -0.56 4.60
N THR A 55 35.33 0.44 5.12
CA THR A 55 36.69 0.79 4.70
C THR A 55 37.43 1.24 5.94
N ALA A 56 38.00 0.27 6.65
CA ALA A 56 39.09 0.42 7.59
C ALA A 56 39.89 -0.88 7.58
#